data_AF-A0A957Y9C5-F1
#
_entry.id   AF-A0A957Y9C5-F1
#
_cell.length_a   1.000
_cell.length_b   1.000
_cell.length_c   1.000
_cell.angle_alpha   90.00
_cell.angle_beta   90.00
_cell.angle_gamma   90.00
#
_symmetry.space_group_name_H-M   'P 1'
#
loop_
_entity.id
_entity.type
_entity.pdbx_description
1 polymer ?
#
loop_
_entity_poly.entity_id
_entity_poly.type
_entity_poly.pdbx_seq_one_letter_code
_entity_poly.pdbx_strand_id
1 'polypeptide(L)'
;MEDRKSWEIKDEAILSDLVTLMALTDEEKQALAASKDKAEEIAPQLISAFYDRLLSHDNTAEYFNGNGMVEHLRGTLENWFIQLFSGDYGTEYVNSRLTIGKTHVRIGLPVRYPLAMMDVLIQYGEKIAAMNGNTEITTTAFRKLAALDIAIFNQAYENEQLDHLSEVVGNERLARRLLTK
;
A
#
# COMPACT_ATOMS: atom_id res chain seq x y z
N MET A 1 20.92 25.75 0.04
CA MET A 1 20.31 24.57 0.68
C MET A 1 20.81 23.35 -0.07
N GLU A 2 21.49 22.45 0.64
CA GLU A 2 22.01 21.21 0.07
C GLU A 2 20.87 20.25 -0.29
N ASP A 3 21.09 19.45 -1.33
CA ASP A 3 20.13 18.44 -1.78
C ASP A 3 20.05 17.32 -0.71
N ARG A 4 18.84 16.81 -0.44
CA ARG A 4 18.62 15.80 0.61
C ARG A 4 18.90 14.40 0.06
N LYS A 5 19.67 13.58 0.77
CA LYS A 5 19.96 12.18 0.37
C LYS A 5 18.70 11.33 0.17
N SER A 6 17.64 11.61 0.92
CA SER A 6 16.37 10.89 0.78
C SER A 6 15.68 11.11 -0.57
N TRP A 7 16.01 12.16 -1.31
CA TRP A 7 15.45 12.42 -2.65
C TRP A 7 15.97 11.46 -3.72
N GLU A 8 17.10 10.79 -3.45
CA GLU A 8 17.71 9.81 -4.35
C GLU A 8 17.11 8.40 -4.18
N ILE A 9 16.32 8.17 -3.11
CA ILE A 9 15.66 6.89 -2.87
C ILE A 9 14.40 6.83 -3.73
N LYS A 10 14.43 5.98 -4.76
CA LYS A 10 13.34 5.80 -5.73
C LYS A 10 13.12 4.32 -6.02
N ASP A 11 11.94 4.02 -6.57
CA ASP A 11 11.58 2.68 -7.04
C ASP A 11 11.90 1.59 -6.00
N GLU A 12 12.58 0.52 -6.39
CA GLU A 12 12.90 -0.61 -5.52
C GLU A 12 13.82 -0.26 -4.34
N ALA A 13 14.59 0.84 -4.44
CA ALA A 13 15.52 1.24 -3.38
C ALA A 13 14.80 1.60 -2.07
N ILE A 14 13.52 1.98 -2.15
CA ILE A 14 12.68 2.26 -0.98
C ILE A 14 12.56 1.07 -0.03
N LEU A 15 12.62 -0.16 -0.56
CA LEU A 15 12.45 -1.37 0.24
C LEU A 15 13.55 -1.49 1.29
N SER A 16 14.80 -1.39 0.86
CA SER A 16 15.96 -1.51 1.75
C SER A 16 15.98 -0.38 2.78
N ASP A 17 15.64 0.85 2.36
CA ASP A 17 15.57 2.02 3.23
C ASP A 17 14.52 1.84 4.34
N LEU A 18 13.27 1.55 3.96
CA LEU A 18 12.17 1.47 4.92
C LEU A 18 12.22 0.21 5.79
N VAL A 19 12.63 -0.94 5.25
CA VAL A 19 12.79 -2.16 6.07
C VAL A 19 13.85 -1.95 7.15
N THR A 20 14.96 -1.28 6.81
CA THR A 20 16.00 -0.92 7.78
C THR A 20 15.47 0.06 8.81
N LEU A 21 14.75 1.11 8.39
CA LEU A 21 14.17 2.12 9.29
C LEU A 21 13.15 1.52 10.27
N MET A 22 12.33 0.57 9.80
CA MET A 22 11.22 0.00 10.57
C MET A 22 11.62 -1.24 11.39
N ALA A 23 12.83 -1.76 11.18
CA ALA A 23 13.35 -2.96 11.82
C ALA A 23 12.35 -4.14 11.77
N LEU A 24 11.87 -4.47 10.56
CA LEU A 24 10.99 -5.62 10.34
C LEU A 24 11.82 -6.91 10.42
N THR A 25 11.64 -7.69 11.49
CA THR A 25 12.47 -8.88 11.76
C THR A 25 12.01 -10.11 10.99
N ASP A 26 12.87 -11.11 10.85
CA ASP A 26 12.48 -12.38 10.21
C ASP A 26 11.45 -13.16 11.03
N GLU A 27 11.48 -13.03 12.36
CA GLU A 27 10.47 -13.61 13.27
C GLU A 27 9.09 -12.98 13.03
N GLU A 28 9.03 -11.65 12.82
CA GLU A 28 7.81 -10.93 12.47
C GLU A 28 7.28 -11.36 11.08
N LYS A 29 8.16 -11.52 10.09
CA LYS A 29 7.79 -12.04 8.77
C LYS A 29 7.22 -13.45 8.85
N GLN A 30 7.84 -14.33 9.64
CA GLN A 30 7.37 -15.70 9.87
C GLN A 30 6.01 -15.73 10.59
N ALA A 31 5.79 -14.84 11.56
CA ALA A 31 4.50 -14.71 12.24
C ALA A 31 3.37 -14.28 11.29
N LEU A 32 3.68 -13.42 10.31
CA LEU A 32 2.74 -13.06 9.25
C LEU A 32 2.48 -14.24 8.31
N ALA A 33 3.53 -14.93 7.86
CA ALA A 33 3.42 -16.12 7.01
C ALA A 33 2.55 -17.21 7.63
N ALA A 34 2.72 -17.46 8.93
CA ALA A 34 1.91 -18.42 9.69
C ALA A 34 0.42 -18.04 9.78
N SER A 35 0.06 -16.80 9.46
CA SER A 35 -1.32 -16.31 9.47
C SER A 35 -1.98 -16.30 8.08
N LYS A 36 -1.26 -16.74 7.04
CA LYS A 36 -1.73 -16.66 5.65
C LYS A 36 -3.04 -17.43 5.42
N ASP A 37 -3.17 -18.65 5.92
CA ASP A 37 -4.41 -19.44 5.79
C ASP A 37 -5.62 -18.72 6.40
N LYS A 38 -5.40 -17.99 7.50
CA LYS A 38 -6.44 -17.16 8.14
C LYS A 38 -6.74 -15.91 7.34
N ALA A 39 -5.74 -15.33 6.68
CA ALA A 39 -5.96 -14.23 5.76
C ALA A 39 -6.82 -14.67 4.57
N GLU A 40 -6.54 -15.84 3.98
CA GLU A 40 -7.33 -16.42 2.89
C GLU A 40 -8.79 -16.69 3.33
N GLU A 41 -9.00 -17.23 4.53
CA GLU A 41 -10.34 -17.45 5.10
C GLU A 41 -11.13 -16.15 5.30
N ILE A 42 -10.45 -15.07 5.71
CA ILE A 42 -11.06 -13.79 6.05
C ILE A 42 -11.19 -12.83 4.86
N ALA A 43 -10.38 -13.02 3.80
CA ALA A 43 -10.31 -12.13 2.66
C ALA A 43 -11.70 -11.81 2.06
N PRO A 44 -12.61 -12.77 1.80
CA PRO A 44 -13.92 -12.46 1.22
C PRO A 44 -14.73 -11.45 2.06
N GLN A 45 -14.63 -11.49 3.39
CA GLN A 45 -15.31 -10.56 4.28
C GLN A 45 -14.71 -9.16 4.19
N LEU A 46 -13.38 -9.05 4.14
CA LEU A 46 -12.70 -7.76 3.94
C LEU A 46 -13.11 -7.16 2.59
N ILE A 47 -13.06 -7.94 1.53
CA ILE A 47 -13.34 -7.47 0.17
C ILE A 47 -14.77 -6.94 0.07
N SER A 48 -15.75 -7.61 0.67
CA SER A 48 -17.11 -7.07 0.78
C SER A 48 -17.10 -5.72 1.49
N ALA A 49 -16.58 -5.66 2.72
CA ALA A 49 -16.59 -4.42 3.51
C ALA A 49 -15.86 -3.26 2.81
N PHE A 50 -14.79 -3.55 2.08
CA PHE A 50 -14.00 -2.58 1.34
C PHE A 50 -14.82 -1.96 0.19
N TYR A 51 -15.44 -2.79 -0.65
CA TYR A 51 -16.28 -2.29 -1.75
C TYR A 51 -17.60 -1.69 -1.27
N ASP A 52 -18.21 -2.24 -0.22
CA ASP A 52 -19.43 -1.68 0.37
C ASP A 52 -19.18 -0.24 0.85
N ARG A 53 -18.01 0.02 1.46
CA ARG A 53 -17.59 1.37 1.87
C ARG A 53 -17.28 2.29 0.69
N LEU A 54 -16.55 1.80 -0.33
CA LEU A 54 -16.22 2.61 -1.50
C LEU A 54 -17.44 2.98 -2.35
N LEU A 55 -18.39 2.05 -2.50
CA LEU A 55 -19.59 2.24 -3.31
C LEU A 55 -20.67 3.06 -2.58
N SER A 56 -20.62 3.13 -1.25
CA SER A 56 -21.54 3.95 -0.45
C SER A 56 -21.09 5.42 -0.30
N HIS A 57 -19.89 5.77 -0.76
CA HIS A 57 -19.41 7.14 -0.78
C HIS A 57 -19.30 7.66 -2.23
N ASP A 58 -20.11 8.67 -2.56
CA ASP A 58 -20.22 9.24 -3.91
C ASP A 58 -18.87 9.53 -4.59
N ASN A 59 -17.95 10.22 -3.89
CA ASN A 59 -16.64 10.60 -4.45
C ASN A 59 -15.73 9.41 -4.74
N THR A 60 -15.95 8.23 -4.15
CA THR A 60 -15.19 7.02 -4.48
C THR A 60 -15.97 6.13 -5.43
N ALA A 61 -17.30 6.16 -5.36
CA ALA A 61 -18.19 5.38 -6.23
C ALA A 61 -18.03 5.75 -7.71
N GLU A 62 -17.75 7.02 -8.02
CA GLU A 62 -17.53 7.49 -9.40
C GLU A 62 -16.37 6.79 -10.15
N TYR A 63 -15.43 6.18 -9.43
CA TYR A 63 -14.31 5.44 -10.03
C TYR A 63 -14.68 4.03 -10.50
N PHE A 64 -15.91 3.57 -10.26
CA PHE A 64 -16.39 2.22 -10.56
C PHE A 64 -17.41 2.16 -11.72
N ASN A 65 -17.38 3.16 -12.60
CA ASN A 65 -18.29 3.24 -13.74
C ASN A 65 -17.95 2.19 -14.82
N GLY A 66 -18.69 1.08 -14.85
CA GLY A 66 -18.58 0.06 -15.91
C GLY A 66 -19.09 -1.31 -15.49
N ASN A 67 -19.78 -2.01 -16.39
CA ASN A 67 -20.30 -3.35 -16.10
C ASN A 67 -19.15 -4.33 -15.81
N GLY A 68 -19.18 -4.96 -14.63
CA GLY A 68 -18.21 -6.01 -14.26
C GLY A 68 -16.85 -5.53 -13.75
N MET A 69 -16.59 -4.21 -13.69
CA MET A 69 -15.31 -3.68 -13.19
C MET A 69 -15.04 -4.07 -11.73
N VAL A 70 -16.04 -3.94 -10.87
CA VAL A 70 -15.92 -4.31 -9.45
C VAL A 70 -15.56 -5.78 -9.30
N GLU A 71 -16.19 -6.68 -10.07
CA GLU A 71 -15.93 -8.12 -9.97
C GLU A 71 -14.48 -8.47 -10.33
N HIS A 72 -13.93 -7.84 -11.36
CA HIS A 72 -12.52 -8.02 -11.70
C HIS A 72 -11.59 -7.50 -10.61
N LEU A 73 -11.88 -6.31 -10.06
CA LEU A 73 -11.02 -5.68 -9.06
C LEU A 73 -11.06 -6.41 -7.70
N ARG A 74 -12.15 -7.12 -7.37
CA ARG A 74 -12.26 -7.94 -6.16
C ARG A 74 -11.11 -8.95 -6.06
N GLY A 75 -10.81 -9.67 -7.14
CA GLY A 75 -9.70 -10.62 -7.15
C GLY A 75 -8.33 -9.96 -7.00
N THR A 76 -8.15 -8.77 -7.57
CA THR A 76 -6.90 -8.00 -7.40
C THR A 76 -6.69 -7.55 -5.96
N LEU A 77 -7.75 -7.02 -5.32
CA LEU A 77 -7.70 -6.58 -3.94
C LEU A 77 -7.51 -7.76 -2.97
N GLU A 78 -8.16 -8.90 -3.24
CA GLU A 78 -8.00 -10.13 -2.48
C GLU A 78 -6.54 -10.62 -2.51
N ASN A 79 -5.95 -10.71 -3.70
CA ASN A 79 -4.56 -11.11 -3.83
C ASN A 79 -3.60 -10.12 -3.15
N TRP A 80 -3.83 -8.80 -3.30
CA TRP A 80 -3.03 -7.79 -2.58
C TRP A 80 -3.10 -7.99 -1.07
N PHE A 81 -4.30 -8.22 -0.53
CA PHE A 81 -4.52 -8.44 0.90
C PHE A 81 -3.80 -9.69 1.41
N ILE A 82 -3.94 -10.83 0.72
CA ILE A 82 -3.29 -12.09 1.09
C ILE A 82 -1.76 -11.96 1.03
N GLN A 83 -1.22 -11.19 0.08
CA GLN A 83 0.21 -10.93 -0.02
C GLN A 83 0.78 -10.19 1.20
N LEU A 84 -0.03 -9.49 1.99
CA LEU A 84 0.41 -8.91 3.28
C LEU A 84 0.79 -10.00 4.32
N PHE A 85 0.41 -11.25 4.06
CA PHE A 85 0.72 -12.39 4.91
C PHE A 85 1.64 -13.39 4.19
N SER A 86 2.36 -12.95 3.15
CA SER A 86 3.28 -13.83 2.40
C SER A 86 4.50 -14.26 3.24
N GLY A 87 4.99 -13.37 4.12
CA GLY A 87 6.29 -13.49 4.77
C GLY A 87 7.49 -13.17 3.87
N ASP A 88 7.26 -12.88 2.60
CA ASP A 88 8.27 -12.46 1.62
C ASP A 88 7.88 -11.10 1.04
N TYR A 89 8.72 -10.11 1.35
CA TYR A 89 8.51 -8.70 1.01
C TYR A 89 9.66 -8.17 0.15
N GLY A 90 10.21 -9.00 -0.74
CA GLY A 90 11.28 -8.64 -1.67
C GLY A 90 10.83 -7.74 -2.84
N THR A 91 11.66 -7.70 -3.88
CA THR A 91 11.46 -6.84 -5.06
C THR A 91 10.08 -7.00 -5.72
N GLU A 92 9.58 -8.22 -5.88
CA GLU A 92 8.27 -8.46 -6.51
C GLU A 92 7.12 -7.83 -5.73
N TYR A 93 7.17 -7.93 -4.39
CA TYR A 93 6.20 -7.30 -3.51
C TYR A 93 6.16 -5.78 -3.72
N VAL A 94 7.34 -5.15 -3.71
CA VAL A 94 7.51 -3.71 -3.86
C VAL A 94 7.03 -3.22 -5.22
N ASN A 95 7.45 -3.90 -6.29
CA ASN A 95 7.05 -3.55 -7.65
C ASN A 95 5.55 -3.64 -7.86
N SER A 96 4.89 -4.62 -7.23
CA SER A 96 3.43 -4.69 -7.21
C SER A 96 2.81 -3.45 -6.56
N ARG A 97 3.30 -3.01 -5.39
CA ARG A 97 2.76 -1.83 -4.68
C ARG A 97 3.02 -0.53 -5.42
N LEU A 98 4.21 -0.39 -6.01
CA LEU A 98 4.53 0.75 -6.89
C LEU A 98 3.57 0.79 -8.09
N THR A 99 3.34 -0.34 -8.75
CA THR A 99 2.39 -0.45 -9.88
C THR A 99 0.96 -0.09 -9.48
N ILE A 100 0.53 -0.53 -8.29
CA ILE A 100 -0.76 -0.18 -7.72
C ILE A 100 -0.84 1.34 -7.52
N GLY A 101 0.15 1.97 -6.87
CA GLY A 101 0.19 3.42 -6.67
C GLY A 101 0.15 4.21 -7.99
N LYS A 102 1.00 3.83 -8.97
CA LYS A 102 1.02 4.44 -10.32
C LYS A 102 -0.33 4.34 -11.01
N THR A 103 -1.00 3.19 -10.89
CA THR A 103 -2.34 3.00 -11.46
C THR A 103 -3.36 3.97 -10.86
N HIS A 104 -3.31 4.19 -9.55
CA HIS A 104 -4.24 5.11 -8.91
C HIS A 104 -3.97 6.59 -9.25
N VAL A 105 -2.71 6.99 -9.42
CA VAL A 105 -2.36 8.32 -9.95
C VAL A 105 -2.91 8.50 -11.36
N ARG A 106 -2.72 7.50 -12.23
CA ARG A 106 -3.16 7.54 -13.63
C ARG A 106 -4.67 7.69 -13.79
N ILE A 107 -5.48 7.10 -12.92
CA ILE A 107 -6.94 7.28 -12.93
C ILE A 107 -7.38 8.57 -12.24
N GLY A 108 -6.44 9.36 -11.71
CA GLY A 108 -6.72 10.62 -11.02
C GLY A 108 -7.38 10.42 -9.66
N LEU A 109 -7.17 9.29 -8.98
CA LEU A 109 -7.70 9.06 -7.64
C LEU A 109 -6.87 9.84 -6.60
N PRO A 110 -7.48 10.72 -5.79
CA PRO A 110 -6.76 11.37 -4.70
C PRO A 110 -6.24 10.35 -3.66
N VAL A 111 -4.95 10.44 -3.32
CA VAL A 111 -4.26 9.49 -2.41
C VAL A 111 -4.95 9.31 -1.05
N ARG A 112 -5.67 10.34 -0.58
CA ARG A 112 -6.44 10.31 0.66
C ARG A 112 -7.47 9.16 0.72
N TYR A 113 -8.03 8.72 -0.42
CA TYR A 113 -9.05 7.67 -0.41
C TYR A 113 -8.44 6.28 -0.15
N PRO A 114 -7.40 5.83 -0.87
CA PRO A 114 -6.65 4.62 -0.49
C PRO A 114 -6.15 4.66 0.96
N LEU A 115 -5.61 5.80 1.41
CA LEU A 115 -5.14 5.93 2.80
C LEU A 115 -6.27 5.80 3.82
N ALA A 116 -7.45 6.37 3.55
CA ALA A 116 -8.62 6.22 4.41
C ALA A 116 -9.13 4.76 4.46
N MET A 117 -9.02 4.03 3.35
CA MET A 117 -9.41 2.62 3.29
C MET A 117 -8.50 1.68 4.08
N MET A 118 -7.32 2.13 4.49
CA MET A 118 -6.46 1.40 5.42
C MET A 118 -7.14 1.13 6.77
N ASP A 119 -8.14 1.92 7.17
CA ASP A 119 -8.97 1.63 8.35
C ASP A 119 -9.65 0.24 8.24
N VAL A 120 -10.22 -0.08 7.08
CA VAL A 120 -10.80 -1.41 6.83
C VAL A 120 -9.70 -2.46 6.89
N LEU A 121 -8.56 -2.23 6.23
CA LEU A 121 -7.46 -3.17 6.25
C LEU A 121 -7.00 -3.50 7.68
N ILE A 122 -6.77 -2.46 8.48
CA ILE A 122 -6.22 -2.59 9.83
C ILE A 122 -7.17 -3.41 10.70
N GLN A 123 -8.48 -3.12 10.66
CA GLN A 123 -9.47 -3.87 11.41
C GLN A 123 -9.40 -5.38 11.14
N TYR A 124 -9.30 -5.77 9.87
CA TYR A 124 -9.29 -7.18 9.47
C TYR A 124 -7.94 -7.85 9.71
N GLY A 125 -6.82 -7.14 9.54
CA GLY A 125 -5.51 -7.69 9.86
C GLY A 125 -5.29 -7.89 11.36
N GLU A 126 -5.77 -6.98 12.21
CA GLU A 126 -5.75 -7.18 13.67
C GLU A 126 -6.66 -8.34 14.09
N LYS A 127 -7.81 -8.52 13.42
CA LYS A 127 -8.67 -9.70 13.62
C LYS A 127 -7.92 -11.00 13.29
N ILE A 128 -7.15 -11.05 12.20
CA ILE A 128 -6.32 -12.21 11.84
C ILE A 128 -5.21 -12.44 12.87
N ALA A 129 -4.52 -11.37 13.30
CA ALA A 129 -3.48 -11.47 14.31
C ALA A 129 -3.99 -12.05 15.64
N ALA A 130 -5.22 -11.70 16.04
CA ALA A 130 -5.89 -12.23 17.22
C ALA A 130 -6.28 -13.72 17.10
N MET A 131 -6.40 -14.26 15.87
CA MET A 131 -6.69 -15.68 15.65
C MET A 131 -5.44 -16.56 15.75
N ASN A 132 -4.25 -15.98 15.82
CA ASN A 132 -2.99 -16.70 15.92
C ASN A 132 -2.55 -16.86 17.39
N GLY A 133 -1.85 -17.95 17.71
CA GLY A 133 -1.37 -18.25 19.06
C GLY A 133 -0.27 -17.32 19.58
N ASN A 134 0.29 -16.46 18.71
CA ASN A 134 1.31 -15.47 19.06
C ASN A 134 0.82 -14.04 18.71
N THR A 135 -0.30 -13.64 19.31
CA THR A 135 -1.04 -12.41 18.93
C THR A 135 -0.19 -11.13 18.97
N GLU A 136 0.70 -10.97 19.96
CA GLU A 136 1.46 -9.73 20.14
C GLU A 136 2.47 -9.50 18.99
N ILE A 137 3.25 -10.52 18.64
CA ILE A 137 4.21 -10.43 17.54
C ILE A 137 3.49 -10.27 16.20
N THR A 138 2.41 -11.01 15.96
CA THR A 138 1.66 -10.91 14.69
C THR A 138 1.00 -9.54 14.54
N THR A 139 0.46 -8.97 15.62
CA THR A 139 -0.13 -7.63 15.61
C THR A 139 0.92 -6.56 15.33
N THR A 140 2.08 -6.66 15.98
CA THR A 140 3.21 -5.74 15.75
C THR A 140 3.73 -5.84 14.33
N ALA A 141 3.95 -7.06 13.84
CA ALA A 141 4.40 -7.34 12.49
C ALA A 141 3.41 -6.78 11.44
N PHE A 142 2.11 -7.01 11.64
CA PHE A 142 1.07 -6.54 10.72
C PHE A 142 1.02 -5.01 10.68
N ARG A 143 1.11 -4.32 11.83
CA ARG A 143 1.15 -2.84 11.87
C ARG A 143 2.37 -2.29 11.14
N LYS A 144 3.55 -2.88 11.35
CA LYS A 144 4.77 -2.51 10.60
C LYS A 144 4.56 -2.72 9.11
N LEU A 145 4.04 -3.87 8.69
CA LEU A 145 3.86 -4.13 7.28
C LEU A 145 2.80 -3.21 6.64
N ALA A 146 1.68 -2.94 7.32
CA ALA A 146 0.67 -2.02 6.82
C ALA A 146 1.24 -0.61 6.61
N ALA A 147 2.09 -0.15 7.52
CA ALA A 147 2.80 1.13 7.37
C ALA A 147 3.82 1.09 6.22
N LEU A 148 4.55 -0.02 6.04
CA LEU A 148 5.47 -0.21 4.91
C LEU A 148 4.72 -0.20 3.56
N ASP A 149 3.58 -0.90 3.48
CA ASP A 149 2.73 -0.97 2.29
C ASP A 149 2.23 0.43 1.88
N ILE A 150 1.71 1.19 2.84
CA ILE A 150 1.30 2.59 2.65
C ILE A 150 2.47 3.44 2.14
N ALA A 151 3.64 3.32 2.76
CA ALA A 151 4.79 4.15 2.42
C ALA A 151 5.27 3.89 0.98
N ILE A 152 5.37 2.62 0.57
CA ILE A 152 5.75 2.24 -0.80
C ILE A 152 4.68 2.71 -1.80
N PHE A 153 3.40 2.49 -1.48
CA PHE A 153 2.29 2.96 -2.30
C PHE A 153 2.29 4.48 -2.47
N ASN A 154 2.50 5.23 -1.39
CA ASN A 154 2.53 6.69 -1.40
C ASN A 154 3.76 7.24 -2.12
N GLN A 155 4.91 6.55 -2.07
CA GLN A 155 6.08 6.90 -2.87
C GLN A 155 5.77 6.91 -4.36
N ALA A 156 4.97 5.96 -4.85
CA ALA A 156 4.55 5.97 -6.25
C ALA A 156 3.70 7.19 -6.60
N TYR A 157 2.85 7.68 -5.68
CA TYR A 157 2.15 8.96 -5.88
C TYR A 157 3.11 10.13 -5.98
N GLU A 158 4.04 10.23 -5.04
CA GLU A 158 5.03 11.31 -5.01
C GLU A 158 5.91 11.30 -6.26
N ASN A 159 6.40 10.13 -6.67
CA ASN A 159 7.23 9.98 -7.85
C ASN A 159 6.49 10.40 -9.12
N GLU A 160 5.30 9.83 -9.37
CA GLU A 160 4.56 10.13 -10.59
C GLU A 160 4.18 11.62 -10.66
N GLN A 161 3.67 12.20 -9.58
CA GLN A 161 3.31 13.63 -9.56
C GLN A 161 4.54 14.53 -9.75
N LEU A 162 5.66 14.16 -9.15
CA LEU A 162 6.91 14.89 -9.32
C LEU A 162 7.44 14.76 -10.74
N ASP A 163 7.37 13.59 -11.35
CA ASP A 163 7.81 13.36 -12.73
C ASP A 163 6.99 14.21 -13.70
N HIS A 164 5.67 14.23 -13.55
CA HIS A 164 4.79 15.10 -14.36
C HIS A 164 5.13 16.59 -14.19
N LEU A 165 5.39 17.04 -12.95
CA LEU A 165 5.82 18.42 -12.71
C LEU A 165 7.20 18.69 -13.34
N SER A 166 8.11 17.74 -13.22
CA SER A 166 9.48 17.82 -13.74
C SER A 166 9.50 17.93 -15.25
N GLU A 167 8.62 17.23 -15.95
CA GLU A 167 8.42 17.37 -17.40
C GLU A 167 7.95 18.79 -17.77
N VAL A 168 7.02 19.36 -17.02
CA VAL A 168 6.50 20.72 -17.26
C VAL A 168 7.56 21.80 -17.01
N VAL A 169 8.35 21.66 -15.94
CA VAL A 169 9.39 22.66 -15.58
C VAL A 169 10.75 22.37 -16.20
N GLY A 170 10.91 21.23 -16.86
CA GLY A 170 12.15 20.76 -17.50
C GLY A 170 13.27 20.32 -16.55
N ASN A 171 13.01 20.23 -15.24
CA ASN A 171 14.04 19.91 -14.24
C ASN A 171 13.44 19.44 -12.90
N GLU A 172 13.78 18.21 -12.47
CA GLU A 172 13.29 17.64 -11.20
C GLU A 172 13.70 18.45 -9.97
N ARG A 173 14.94 18.96 -9.95
CA ARG A 173 15.41 19.79 -8.84
C ARG A 173 14.61 21.08 -8.72
N LEU A 174 14.24 21.68 -9.84
CA LEU A 174 13.36 22.85 -9.85
C LEU A 174 11.95 22.48 -9.38
N ALA A 175 11.39 21.36 -9.85
CA ALA A 175 10.09 20.84 -9.44
C ALA A 175 10.03 20.66 -7.91
N ARG A 176 10.99 19.95 -7.32
CA ARG A 176 11.10 19.76 -5.87
C ARG A 176 11.18 21.10 -5.12
N ARG A 177 11.97 22.05 -5.62
CA ARG A 177 12.10 23.38 -5.02
C ARG A 177 10.83 24.21 -5.08
N LEU A 178 9.97 24.02 -6.09
CA LEU A 178 8.68 24.69 -6.19
C LEU A 178 7.66 24.13 -5.20
N LEU A 179 7.71 22.82 -4.95
CA LEU A 179 6.84 22.15 -3.98
C LEU A 179 7.20 22.46 -2.52
N THR A 180 8.45 22.82 -2.24
CA THR A 180 8.95 23.09 -0.88
C THR A 180 9.04 24.58 -0.53
N LYS A 181 8.38 25.46 -1.29
CA LYS A 181 8.41 26.92 -1.12
C LYS A 181 7.25 27.45 -0.30
#